data_AF-A0A931SIE0-F1
#
_entry.id   AF-A0A931SIE0-F1
#
_cell.length_a   1.000
_cell.length_b   1.000
_cell.length_c   1.000
_cell.angle_alpha   90.00
_cell.angle_beta   90.00
_cell.angle_gamma   90.00
#
_symmetry.space_group_name_H-M   'P 1'
#
loop_
_entity.id
_entity.type
_entity.pdbx_description
1 polymer ?
#
loop_
_entity_poly.entity_id
_entity_poly.type
_entity_poly.pdbx_seq_one_letter_code
_entity_poly.pdbx_strand_id
1 'polypeptide(L)' 'IAKDLKIPIRFVGAGEKMDDLIEFSADDFVASLFAA' A
#
# COMPACT_ATOMS: atom_id res chain seq x y z
N ILE A 1 -5.51 11.08 -5.28
CA ILE A 1 -5.41 10.04 -6.34
C ILE A 1 -6.38 8.89 -6.10
N ALA A 2 -6.13 7.94 -5.18
CA ALA A 2 -7.04 6.79 -5.00
C ALA A 2 -8.48 7.20 -4.64
N LYS A 3 -8.62 8.22 -3.78
CA LYS A 3 -9.91 8.83 -3.40
C LYS A 3 -10.68 9.41 -4.59
N ASP A 4 -9.96 10.02 -5.54
CA ASP A 4 -10.56 10.76 -6.65
C ASP A 4 -10.92 9.82 -7.80
N LEU A 5 -10.11 8.79 -8.03
CA LEU A 5 -10.27 7.84 -9.12
C LEU A 5 -11.15 6.64 -8.76
N LYS A 6 -11.33 6.35 -7.46
CA LYS A 6 -12.08 5.18 -6.95
C LYS A 6 -11.63 3.84 -7.55
N ILE A 7 -10.36 3.75 -7.95
CA ILE A 7 -9.75 2.53 -8.47
C ILE A 7 -9.18 1.73 -7.29
N PRO A 8 -9.46 0.42 -7.19
CA PRO A 8 -8.93 -0.40 -6.11
C PRO A 8 -7.42 -0.59 -6.27
N ILE A 9 -6.69 -0.37 -5.17
CA ILE A 9 -5.28 -0.73 -5.07
C ILE A 9 -5.20 -2.22 -4.78
N ARG A 10 -4.37 -2.95 -5.53
CA ARG A 10 -4.21 -4.41 -5.39
C ARG A 10 -2.89 -4.79 -4.73
N PHE A 11 -1.83 -4.07 -5.05
CA PHE A 11 -0.49 -4.33 -4.56
C PHE A 11 0.21 -3.03 -4.20
N VAL A 12 1.19 -3.11 -3.30
CA VAL A 12 2.06 -1.99 -2.92
C VAL A 12 3.51 -2.47 -2.92
N GLY A 13 4.42 -1.62 -3.39
CA GLY A 13 5.85 -1.86 -3.30
C GLY A 13 6.38 -1.36 -1.96
N ALA A 14 6.96 -2.24 -1.16
CA ALA A 14 7.57 -1.91 0.14
C ALA A 14 9.08 -1.61 0.03
N GLY A 15 9.66 -1.77 -1.17
CA GLY A 15 11.09 -1.63 -1.44
C GLY A 15 11.39 -1.69 -2.94
N GLU A 16 12.66 -1.87 -3.30
CA GLU A 16 13.14 -1.82 -4.69
C GLU A 16 13.26 -3.21 -5.34
N LYS A 17 13.23 -4.30 -4.55
CA LYS A 17 13.41 -5.66 -5.08
C LYS A 17 12.09 -6.20 -5.62
N MET A 18 12.20 -7.19 -6.51
CA MET A 18 11.04 -7.88 -7.07
C MET A 18 10.17 -8.55 -5.99
N ASP A 19 10.81 -9.02 -4.91
CA ASP A 19 10.13 -9.67 -3.79
C ASP A 19 9.47 -8.69 -2.82
N ASP A 20 9.65 -7.37 -3.01
CA ASP A 20 9.07 -6.34 -2.14
C ASP A 20 7.64 -5.92 -2.60
N LEU A 21 7.07 -6.61 -3.60
CA LEU A 21 5.70 -6.42 -4.04
C LEU A 21 4.74 -7.28 -3.21
N ILE A 22 3.87 -6.64 -2.43
CA ILE A 22 2.93 -7.32 -1.54
C ILE A 22 1.48 -6.90 -1.84
N GLU A 23 0.51 -7.73 -1.40
CA GLU A 23 -0.91 -7.38 -1.48
C GLU A 23 -1.23 -6.16 -0.61
N PHE A 24 -2.12 -5.30 -1.11
CA PHE A 24 -2.52 -4.09 -0.40
C PHE A 24 -3.49 -4.42 0.76
N SER A 25 -3.11 -3.99 1.96
CA SER A 25 -3.93 -4.03 3.17
C SER A 25 -4.15 -2.60 3.68
N ALA A 26 -5.41 -2.20 3.84
CA ALA A 26 -5.74 -0.86 4.30
C ALA A 26 -5.31 -0.64 5.75
N ASP A 27 -5.47 -1.66 6.59
CA ASP A 27 -5.11 -1.60 8.02
C ASP A 27 -3.60 -1.44 8.20
N ASP A 28 -2.80 -2.21 7.46
CA ASP A 28 -1.33 -2.13 7.52
C ASP A 28 -0.81 -0.80 6.95
N PHE A 29 -1.44 -0.31 5.88
CA PHE A 29 -1.08 0.99 5.30
C PHE A 29 -1.36 2.14 6.26
N VAL A 30 -2.50 2.12 6.95
CA VAL A 30 -2.83 3.13 7.97
C VAL A 30 -1.90 2.99 9.17
N ALA A 31 -1.67 1.78 9.67
CA ALA A 31 -0.78 1.53 10.80
C ALA A 31 0.64 2.06 10.53
N SER A 32 1.20 1.78 9.36
CA SER A 32 2.56 2.23 8.98
C SER A 32 2.67 3.75 8.81
N LEU A 33 1.57 4.46 8.52
CA LEU A 33 1.57 5.93 8.46
C LEU A 33 1.73 6.58 9.85
N PHE A 34 1.31 5.89 10.92
CA PHE A 34 1.29 6.42 12.28
C PHE A 34 2.27 5.73 13.24
N ALA A 35 2.85 4.60 12.85
CA ALA A 35 3.92 3.94 13.58
C ALA A 35 5.23 4.73 13.38
N ALA A 36 5.57 5.57 14.37
CA ALA A 36 6.82 6.33 14.42
C ALA A 36 8.04 5.44 14.75
#